data_AF-A0A453DPS2-F1
#
_entry.id   AF-A0A453DPS2-F1
#
_cell.length_a   1.000
_cell.length_b   1.000
_cell.length_c   1.000
_cell.angle_alpha   90.00
_cell.angle_beta   90.00
_cell.angle_gamma   90.00
#
_symmetry.space_group_name_H-M   'P 1'
#
loop_
_entity.id
_entity.type
_entity.pdbx_description
1 polymer ?
#
loop_
_entity_poly.entity_id
_entity_poly.type
_entity_poly.pdbx_seq_one_letter_code
_entity_poly.pdbx_strand_id
1 'polypeptide(L)'
;DDAKPRHLGGSLPVPNVQDLAARRDELTLTPTLLDRVPTPLPAKEQEQIPVVDLGRLLDLAGGREEEAARLRWACENWGFFQVVNHGTPEETVEEMKRNVMGFFALPLAEKAALAQEPGEIEGYGQAFVVSEEQTLDWADMFFLLTQPPSYRATSASGRPTLPRPRIAWRTTLRRCKGWQASCCEPWRRTWARGTTRT
;
A
#
# COMPACT_ATOMS: atom_id res chain seq x y z
N ASP A 1 -22.30 14.31 5.47
CA ASP A 1 -22.28 13.65 4.15
C ASP A 1 -20.96 12.93 3.98
N ASP A 2 -20.93 11.60 4.18
CA ASP A 2 -19.74 10.76 4.04
C ASP A 2 -19.60 10.26 2.59
N ALA A 3 -19.72 11.18 1.62
CA ALA A 3 -19.57 10.83 0.21
C ALA A 3 -18.13 10.36 -0.05
N LYS A 4 -17.97 9.37 -0.93
CA LYS A 4 -16.66 8.90 -1.36
C LYS A 4 -15.92 10.01 -2.09
N PRO A 5 -14.66 10.34 -1.74
CA PRO A 5 -13.85 11.28 -2.50
C PRO A 5 -13.79 10.85 -3.96
N ARG A 6 -13.93 11.82 -4.85
CA ARG A 6 -13.82 11.66 -6.30
C ARG A 6 -12.77 12.61 -6.83
N HIS A 7 -12.27 12.33 -8.02
CA HIS A 7 -11.26 13.16 -8.68
C HIS A 7 -9.99 13.29 -7.86
N LEU A 8 -9.50 12.16 -7.33
CA LEU A 8 -8.29 12.10 -6.49
C LEU A 8 -6.98 12.36 -7.27
N GLY A 9 -7.09 12.74 -8.53
CA GLY A 9 -5.99 12.74 -9.50
C GLY A 9 -6.08 11.52 -10.40
N GLY A 10 -5.65 11.68 -11.64
CA GLY A 10 -5.54 10.60 -12.62
C GLY A 10 -4.13 10.51 -13.16
N SER A 11 -3.79 9.35 -13.70
CA SER A 11 -2.53 9.11 -14.42
C SER A 11 -2.78 9.03 -15.90
N LEU A 12 -1.81 9.44 -16.72
CA LEU A 12 -1.84 9.10 -18.14
C LEU A 12 -1.81 7.57 -18.32
N PRO A 13 -2.53 7.01 -19.31
CA PRO A 13 -2.44 5.59 -19.63
C PRO A 13 -1.03 5.22 -20.06
N VAL A 14 -0.51 4.13 -19.52
CA VAL A 14 0.82 3.61 -19.83
C VAL A 14 0.75 2.10 -20.07
N PRO A 15 1.71 1.53 -20.81
CA PRO A 15 1.78 0.09 -21.01
C PRO A 15 1.82 -0.69 -19.70
N ASN A 16 1.17 -1.85 -19.67
CA ASN A 16 1.17 -2.74 -18.51
C ASN A 16 2.54 -3.43 -18.37
N VAL A 17 3.16 -3.35 -17.19
CA VAL A 17 4.52 -3.86 -16.99
C VAL A 17 4.56 -5.39 -17.01
N GLN A 18 3.55 -6.08 -16.47
CA GLN A 18 3.49 -7.55 -16.53
C GLN A 18 3.35 -8.09 -17.96
N ASP A 19 2.54 -7.43 -18.78
CA ASP A 19 2.39 -7.77 -20.21
C ASP A 19 3.69 -7.49 -20.99
N LEU A 20 4.31 -6.33 -20.74
CA LEU A 20 5.62 -5.98 -21.28
C LEU A 20 6.69 -7.00 -20.89
N ALA A 21 6.75 -7.40 -19.62
CA ALA A 21 7.70 -8.40 -19.12
C ALA A 21 7.47 -9.79 -19.75
N ALA A 22 6.23 -10.14 -20.08
CA ALA A 22 5.90 -11.39 -20.77
C ALA A 22 6.33 -11.36 -22.25
N ARG A 23 6.33 -10.19 -22.90
CA ARG A 23 6.77 -9.97 -24.29
C ARG A 23 8.24 -9.58 -24.37
N ARG A 24 9.10 -10.36 -23.71
CA ARG A 24 10.52 -10.04 -23.52
C ARG A 24 11.27 -9.72 -24.83
N ASP A 25 10.91 -10.40 -25.93
CA ASP A 25 11.57 -10.23 -27.23
C ASP A 25 11.15 -8.96 -27.98
N GLU A 26 10.07 -8.30 -27.54
CA GLU A 26 9.56 -7.04 -28.11
C GLU A 26 9.93 -5.82 -27.23
N LEU A 27 10.59 -6.04 -26.10
CA LEU A 27 11.01 -4.97 -25.19
C LEU A 27 12.12 -4.13 -25.82
N THR A 28 11.71 -3.09 -26.54
CA THR A 28 12.61 -1.98 -26.82
C THR A 28 12.73 -1.17 -25.53
N LEU A 29 13.81 -1.36 -24.79
CA LEU A 29 14.12 -0.54 -23.62
C LEU A 29 14.38 0.90 -24.07
N THR A 30 13.34 1.74 -24.03
CA THR A 30 13.46 3.17 -24.25
C THR A 30 14.04 3.82 -22.98
N PRO A 31 14.76 4.95 -23.10
CA PRO A 31 15.31 5.69 -21.94
C PRO A 31 14.26 6.05 -20.87
N THR A 32 12.97 6.09 -21.24
CA THR A 32 11.84 6.33 -20.34
C THR A 32 11.48 5.15 -19.43
N LEU A 33 11.92 3.93 -19.72
CA LEU A 33 11.53 2.71 -18.97
C LEU A 33 12.57 2.25 -17.94
N LEU A 34 13.83 2.67 -18.04
CA LEU A 34 14.89 2.29 -17.10
C LEU A 34 16.03 3.32 -17.15
N ASP A 35 15.98 4.33 -16.27
CA ASP A 35 17.12 5.24 -16.07
C ASP A 35 17.66 5.22 -14.63
N ARG A 36 17.23 4.25 -13.82
CA ARG A 36 17.75 4.05 -12.46
C ARG A 36 18.44 2.71 -12.34
N VAL A 37 19.62 2.60 -12.96
CA VAL A 37 20.62 1.66 -12.42
C VAL A 37 21.04 2.25 -11.07
N PRO A 38 20.75 1.59 -9.93
CA PRO A 38 21.17 2.11 -8.65
C PRO A 38 22.69 2.21 -8.66
N THR A 39 23.22 3.42 -8.50
CA THR A 39 24.66 3.59 -8.25
C THR A 39 24.96 2.78 -6.99
N PRO A 40 25.85 1.77 -7.02
CA PRO A 40 26.16 1.02 -5.82
C PRO A 40 26.72 2.00 -4.79
N LEU A 41 25.93 2.25 -3.75
CA LEU A 41 26.36 3.08 -2.64
C LEU A 41 27.59 2.40 -2.02
N PRO A 42 28.64 3.15 -1.64
CA PRO A 42 29.74 2.59 -0.90
C PRO A 42 29.18 1.87 0.32
N ALA A 43 29.67 0.66 0.59
CA ALA A 43 29.27 -0.12 1.75
C ALA A 43 29.67 0.63 3.04
N LYS A 44 28.83 1.58 3.47
CA LYS A 44 28.80 2.02 4.85
C LYS A 44 28.34 0.81 5.67
N GLU A 45 28.87 0.70 6.89
CA GLU A 45 28.35 -0.25 7.89
C GLU A 45 26.82 -0.23 7.80
N GLN A 46 26.21 -1.38 7.51
CA GLN A 46 24.77 -1.45 7.32
C GLN A 46 24.09 -1.15 8.66
N GLU A 47 23.83 0.14 8.89
CA GLU A 47 22.86 0.58 9.87
C GLU A 47 21.56 -0.18 9.59
N GLN A 48 21.13 -0.97 10.56
CA GLN A 48 19.94 -1.80 10.42
C GLN A 48 18.69 -0.95 10.63
N ILE A 49 17.68 -1.14 9.78
CA ILE A 49 16.39 -0.46 9.91
C ILE A 49 15.82 -0.75 11.32
N PRO A 50 15.42 0.28 12.08
CA PRO A 50 14.93 0.10 13.44
C PRO A 50 13.72 -0.83 13.49
N VAL A 51 13.64 -1.67 14.52
CA VAL A 51 12.52 -2.59 14.75
C VAL A 51 11.79 -2.19 16.02
N VAL A 52 10.50 -1.88 15.91
CA VAL A 52 9.63 -1.51 17.03
C VAL A 52 8.71 -2.66 17.40
N ASP A 53 8.69 -3.02 18.68
CA ASP A 53 7.80 -4.06 19.21
C ASP A 53 6.47 -3.45 19.68
N LEU A 54 5.39 -3.68 18.93
CA LEU A 54 4.08 -3.13 19.29
C LEU A 54 3.50 -3.78 20.55
N GLY A 55 3.84 -5.04 20.83
CA GLY A 55 3.42 -5.73 22.04
C GLY A 55 3.99 -5.07 23.29
N ARG A 56 5.30 -4.81 23.32
CA ARG A 56 5.98 -4.08 24.42
C ARG A 56 5.49 -2.64 24.56
N LEU A 57 5.19 -1.99 23.43
CA LEU A 57 4.69 -0.62 23.43
C LEU A 57 3.28 -0.49 24.04
N LEU A 58 2.48 -1.54 23.94
CA LEU A 58 1.13 -1.63 24.52
C LEU A 58 1.12 -2.29 25.90
N ASP A 59 2.23 -2.88 26.33
CA ASP A 59 2.34 -3.54 27.63
C ASP A 59 2.33 -2.52 28.77
N LEU A 60 1.38 -2.69 29.69
CA LEU A 60 1.28 -1.86 30.90
C LEU A 60 2.13 -2.41 32.05
N ALA A 61 2.66 -3.63 31.93
CA ALA A 61 3.44 -4.30 32.95
C ALA A 61 4.95 -3.95 32.91
N GLY A 62 5.44 -3.33 31.83
CA GLY A 62 6.82 -2.84 31.73
C GLY A 62 7.32 -2.69 30.28
N GLY A 63 8.44 -2.00 30.06
CA GLY A 63 9.07 -1.87 28.73
C GLY A 63 8.46 -0.84 27.78
N ARG A 64 7.25 -0.34 28.07
CA ARG A 64 6.57 0.69 27.26
C ARG A 64 7.38 1.98 27.06
N GLU A 65 8.04 2.47 28.10
CA GLU A 65 8.82 3.73 27.99
C GLU A 65 10.04 3.57 27.11
N GLU A 66 10.78 2.46 27.26
CA GLU A 66 11.93 2.12 26.43
C GLU A 66 11.52 1.98 24.96
N GLU A 67 10.44 1.24 24.70
CA GLU A 67 9.96 1.00 23.33
C GLU A 67 9.36 2.28 22.71
N ALA A 68 8.72 3.14 23.51
CA ALA A 68 8.26 4.46 23.07
C ALA A 68 9.43 5.39 22.73
N ALA A 69 10.52 5.34 23.50
CA ALA A 69 11.74 6.08 23.19
C ALA A 69 12.39 5.58 21.90
N ARG A 70 12.41 4.26 21.67
CA ARG A 70 12.86 3.67 20.40
C ARG A 70 11.99 4.10 19.22
N LEU A 71 10.65 4.07 19.35
CA LEU A 71 9.74 4.54 18.32
C LEU A 71 9.99 6.03 17.99
N ARG A 72 10.13 6.88 19.02
CA ARG A 72 10.47 8.30 18.84
C ARG A 72 11.77 8.45 18.07
N TRP A 73 12.83 7.76 18.50
CA TRP A 73 14.13 7.82 17.87
C TRP A 73 14.07 7.40 16.40
N ALA A 74 13.34 6.31 16.08
CA ALA A 74 13.15 5.86 14.71
C ALA A 74 12.40 6.90 13.86
N CYS A 75 11.35 7.53 14.40
CA CYS A 75 10.66 8.62 13.70
C CYS A 75 11.57 9.83 13.44
N GLU A 76 12.38 10.24 14.42
CA GLU A 76 13.20 11.45 14.35
C GLU A 76 14.47 11.26 13.50
N ASN A 77 15.09 10.08 13.54
CA ASN A 77 16.40 9.84 12.91
C ASN A 77 16.31 9.03 11.62
N TRP A 78 15.26 8.22 11.42
CA TRP A 78 15.09 7.39 10.23
C TRP A 78 13.90 7.78 9.36
N GLY A 79 12.78 8.19 9.97
CA GLY A 79 11.50 8.36 9.26
C GLY A 79 10.87 7.05 8.78
N PHE A 80 11.48 5.89 9.07
CA PHE A 80 11.00 4.56 8.72
C PHE A 80 11.45 3.51 9.74
N PHE A 81 10.63 2.49 9.98
CA PHE A 81 10.93 1.38 10.90
C PHE A 81 10.08 0.16 10.57
N GLN A 82 10.52 -1.01 11.03
CA GLN A 82 9.75 -2.24 11.00
C GLN A 82 8.93 -2.37 12.29
N VAL A 83 7.79 -3.06 12.24
CA VAL A 83 6.98 -3.37 13.43
C VAL A 83 6.86 -4.88 13.58
N VAL A 84 7.15 -5.38 14.78
CA VAL A 84 6.95 -6.79 15.17
C VAL A 84 5.91 -6.88 16.29
N ASN A 85 5.42 -8.09 16.56
CA ASN A 85 4.39 -8.34 17.57
C ASN A 85 3.17 -7.42 17.42
N HIS A 86 2.82 -7.12 16.17
CA HIS A 86 1.76 -6.16 15.83
C HIS A 86 0.35 -6.66 16.15
N GLY A 87 0.17 -7.94 16.54
CA GLY A 87 -1.12 -8.50 16.90
C GLY A 87 -2.04 -8.84 15.72
N THR A 88 -1.54 -8.73 14.48
CA THR A 88 -2.26 -9.28 13.32
C THR A 88 -1.95 -10.77 13.21
N PRO A 89 -2.97 -11.65 13.14
CA PRO A 89 -2.73 -13.07 12.95
C PRO A 89 -1.98 -13.35 11.66
N GLU A 90 -0.96 -14.22 11.73
CA GLU A 90 -0.13 -14.60 10.58
C GLU A 90 -0.96 -15.13 9.40
N GLU A 91 -2.01 -15.92 9.69
CA GLU A 91 -2.96 -16.41 8.69
C GLU A 91 -3.57 -15.26 7.85
N THR A 92 -3.86 -14.12 8.46
CA THR A 92 -4.44 -12.96 7.75
C THR A 92 -3.42 -12.33 6.81
N VAL A 93 -2.14 -12.27 7.21
CA VAL A 93 -1.06 -11.77 6.35
C VAL A 93 -0.85 -12.71 5.16
N GLU A 94 -0.82 -14.02 5.39
CA GLU A 94 -0.66 -15.02 4.33
C GLU A 94 -1.88 -15.08 3.38
N GLU A 95 -3.10 -14.93 3.90
CA GLU A 95 -4.29 -14.78 3.07
C GLU A 95 -4.21 -13.53 2.18
N MET A 96 -3.74 -12.40 2.70
CA MET A 96 -3.57 -11.18 1.91
C MET A 96 -2.53 -11.37 0.80
N LYS A 97 -1.38 -11.97 1.10
CA LYS A 97 -0.35 -12.31 0.09
C LYS A 97 -0.94 -13.18 -1.02
N ARG A 98 -1.64 -14.27 -0.66
CA ARG A 98 -2.29 -15.17 -1.64
C ARG A 98 -3.32 -14.45 -2.49
N ASN A 99 -4.11 -13.56 -1.90
CA ASN A 99 -5.12 -12.80 -2.64
C ASN A 99 -4.49 -11.82 -3.64
N VAL A 100 -3.45 -11.09 -3.24
CA VAL A 100 -2.69 -10.19 -4.13
C VAL A 100 -2.07 -10.99 -5.27
N MET A 101 -1.32 -12.04 -4.96
CA MET A 101 -0.68 -12.89 -5.98
C MET A 101 -1.71 -13.50 -6.94
N GLY A 102 -2.82 -14.01 -6.40
CA GLY A 102 -3.91 -14.58 -7.18
C GLY A 102 -4.57 -13.58 -8.12
N PHE A 103 -4.70 -12.31 -7.71
CA PHE A 103 -5.22 -11.25 -8.58
C PHE A 103 -4.26 -10.93 -9.74
N PHE A 104 -2.98 -10.74 -9.44
CA PHE A 104 -1.99 -10.39 -10.46
C PHE A 104 -1.71 -11.54 -11.46
N ALA A 105 -1.99 -12.78 -11.05
CA ALA A 105 -1.94 -13.96 -11.92
C ALA A 105 -3.14 -14.11 -12.87
N LEU A 106 -4.20 -13.30 -12.72
CA LEU A 106 -5.35 -13.32 -13.64
C LEU A 106 -4.95 -12.79 -15.04
N PRO A 107 -5.66 -13.23 -16.11
CA PRO A 107 -5.50 -12.65 -17.44
C PRO A 107 -5.65 -11.13 -17.44
N LEU A 108 -4.90 -10.43 -18.32
CA LEU A 108 -4.93 -8.98 -18.40
C LEU A 108 -6.36 -8.43 -18.60
N ALA A 109 -7.19 -9.08 -19.40
CA ALA A 109 -8.58 -8.68 -19.62
C ALA A 109 -9.41 -8.69 -18.32
N GLU A 110 -9.21 -9.67 -17.43
CA GLU A 110 -9.90 -9.74 -16.14
C GLU A 110 -9.42 -8.63 -15.19
N LYS A 111 -8.11 -8.32 -15.20
CA LYS A 111 -7.55 -7.22 -14.40
C LYS A 111 -7.99 -5.86 -14.92
N ALA A 112 -8.03 -5.68 -16.25
CA ALA A 112 -8.45 -4.46 -16.92
C ALA A 112 -9.94 -4.14 -16.70
N ALA A 113 -10.77 -5.13 -16.38
CA ALA A 113 -12.15 -4.89 -15.94
C ALA A 113 -12.24 -4.06 -14.65
N LEU A 114 -11.16 -4.00 -13.87
CA LEU A 114 -11.01 -3.20 -12.67
C LEU A 114 -10.05 -2.02 -12.87
N ALA A 115 -9.80 -1.60 -14.11
CA ALA A 115 -8.88 -0.50 -14.41
C ALA A 115 -9.32 0.83 -13.78
N GLN A 116 -8.33 1.67 -13.49
CA GLN A 116 -8.54 3.05 -13.07
C GLN A 116 -9.40 3.81 -14.08
N GLU A 117 -10.28 4.67 -13.56
CA GLU A 117 -11.13 5.52 -14.39
C GLU A 117 -10.42 6.84 -14.69
N PRO A 118 -10.75 7.53 -15.79
CA PRO A 118 -10.20 8.85 -16.05
C PRO A 118 -10.44 9.81 -14.88
N GLY A 119 -9.36 10.38 -14.34
CA GLY A 119 -9.39 11.28 -13.19
C GLY A 119 -9.48 10.60 -11.82
N GLU A 120 -9.45 9.26 -11.77
CA GLU A 120 -9.47 8.48 -10.53
C GLU A 120 -8.19 7.64 -10.38
N ILE A 121 -7.74 7.45 -9.15
CA ILE A 121 -6.55 6.64 -8.82
C ILE A 121 -6.88 5.23 -8.36
N GLU A 122 -8.14 4.96 -8.00
CA GLU A 122 -8.59 3.62 -7.60
C GLU A 122 -8.77 2.68 -8.78
N GLY A 123 -8.34 1.43 -8.59
CA GLY A 123 -8.36 0.40 -9.61
C GLY A 123 -6.97 -0.07 -10.01
N TYR A 124 -6.93 -0.87 -11.07
CA TYR A 124 -5.73 -1.42 -11.68
C TYR A 124 -5.11 -0.43 -12.66
N GLY A 125 -3.81 -0.18 -12.54
CA GLY A 125 -3.10 0.77 -13.39
C GLY A 125 -1.80 1.25 -12.77
N GLN A 126 -1.28 2.37 -13.26
CA GLN A 126 -0.16 3.07 -12.63
C GLN A 126 -0.64 4.38 -11.98
N ALA A 127 0.05 4.81 -10.94
CA ALA A 127 -0.26 6.04 -10.22
C ALA A 127 0.78 7.11 -10.52
N PHE A 128 0.37 8.38 -10.52
CA PHE A 128 1.25 9.55 -10.60
C PHE A 128 2.05 9.67 -11.92
N VAL A 129 1.47 9.26 -13.04
CA VAL A 129 2.02 9.54 -14.39
C VAL A 129 1.44 10.87 -14.88
N VAL A 130 2.28 11.91 -14.94
CA VAL A 130 1.85 13.29 -15.23
C VAL A 130 2.36 13.84 -16.56
N SER A 131 3.32 13.18 -17.22
CA SER A 131 3.77 13.54 -18.57
C SER A 131 4.29 12.31 -19.35
N GLU A 132 4.43 12.44 -20.68
CA GLU A 132 4.91 11.36 -21.55
C GLU A 132 6.43 11.16 -21.48
N GLU A 133 7.16 12.19 -21.04
CA GLU A 133 8.61 12.19 -20.90
C GLU A 133 9.07 11.66 -19.54
N GLN A 134 8.14 11.41 -18.61
CA GLN A 134 8.42 10.91 -17.27
C GLN A 134 9.01 9.50 -17.33
N THR A 135 10.06 9.25 -16.53
CA THR A 135 10.54 7.89 -16.26
C THR A 135 9.48 7.12 -15.49
N LEU A 136 9.05 5.98 -16.03
CA LEU A 136 8.02 5.15 -15.43
C LEU A 136 8.61 4.11 -14.48
N ASP A 137 7.86 3.78 -13.44
CA ASP A 137 8.21 2.67 -12.55
C ASP A 137 7.99 1.34 -13.28
N TRP A 138 8.91 0.39 -13.07
CA TRP A 138 8.74 -1.00 -13.50
C TRP A 138 7.81 -1.76 -12.54
N ALA A 139 6.56 -1.30 -12.43
CA ALA A 139 5.57 -1.85 -11.52
C ALA A 139 4.15 -1.72 -12.08
N ASP A 140 3.27 -2.65 -11.73
CA ASP A 140 1.82 -2.48 -11.88
C ASP A 140 1.19 -2.31 -10.50
N MET A 141 0.17 -1.46 -10.39
CA MET A 141 -0.50 -1.16 -9.12
C MET A 141 -1.97 -1.54 -9.15
N PHE A 142 -2.50 -1.89 -7.97
CA PHE A 142 -3.92 -1.93 -7.71
C PHE A 142 -4.22 -1.13 -6.45
N PHE A 143 -4.90 0.01 -6.58
CA PHE A 143 -5.16 0.92 -5.47
C PHE A 143 -6.63 0.90 -5.05
N LEU A 144 -6.89 0.89 -3.75
CA LEU A 144 -8.23 0.86 -3.18
C LEU A 144 -8.36 1.73 -1.93
N LEU A 145 -9.42 2.51 -1.87
CA LEU A 145 -9.88 3.13 -0.63
C LEU A 145 -10.71 2.12 0.17
N THR A 146 -10.17 1.72 1.31
CA THR A 146 -10.79 0.68 2.16
C THR A 146 -11.58 1.24 3.34
N GLN A 147 -11.53 2.55 3.59
CA GLN A 147 -12.30 3.21 4.65
C GLN A 147 -12.95 4.51 4.16
N PRO A 148 -14.17 4.81 4.63
CA PRO A 148 -15.10 3.91 5.35
C PRO A 148 -15.50 2.66 4.54
N PRO A 149 -16.06 1.61 5.18
CA PRO A 149 -16.40 0.36 4.50
C PRO A 149 -17.36 0.51 3.31
N SER A 150 -18.17 1.57 3.29
CA SER A 150 -19.03 1.94 2.16
C SER A 150 -18.24 2.13 0.86
N TYR A 151 -16.97 2.52 0.92
CA TYR A 151 -16.14 2.75 -0.27
C TYR A 151 -15.74 1.46 -1.00
N ARG A 152 -15.89 0.31 -0.35
CA ARG A 152 -15.54 -1.02 -0.90
C ARG A 152 -16.62 -1.63 -1.80
N ALA A 153 -17.77 -0.96 -1.94
CA ALA A 153 -18.90 -1.49 -2.69
C ALA A 153 -18.71 -1.27 -4.19
N THR A 154 -18.43 -0.03 -4.58
CA THR A 154 -18.39 0.42 -5.98
C THR A 154 -17.39 1.54 -6.22
N SER A 155 -16.83 1.61 -7.43
CA SER A 155 -16.04 2.75 -7.91
C SER A 155 -16.95 3.97 -8.13
N ALA A 156 -16.35 5.10 -8.55
CA ALA A 156 -17.10 6.30 -8.91
C ALA A 156 -18.16 6.03 -9.99
N SER A 157 -17.87 5.15 -10.96
CA SER A 157 -18.80 4.71 -12.03
C SER A 157 -19.76 3.57 -11.65
N GLY A 158 -19.78 3.10 -10.40
CA GLY A 158 -20.67 2.01 -10.00
C GLY A 158 -20.13 0.60 -10.31
N ARG A 159 -18.90 0.47 -10.85
CA ARG A 159 -18.27 -0.85 -11.06
C ARG A 159 -17.87 -1.48 -9.72
N PRO A 160 -17.90 -2.82 -9.59
CA PRO A 160 -17.32 -3.49 -8.42
C PRO A 160 -15.84 -3.11 -8.27
N THR A 161 -15.42 -2.74 -7.06
CA THR A 161 -14.00 -2.43 -6.78
C THR A 161 -13.17 -3.66 -6.48
N LEU A 162 -13.79 -4.84 -6.37
CA LEU A 162 -13.12 -6.09 -6.03
C LEU A 162 -13.48 -7.18 -7.01
N PRO A 163 -12.52 -8.05 -7.38
CA PRO A 163 -12.79 -9.19 -8.25
C PRO A 163 -13.78 -10.14 -7.58
N ARG A 164 -14.76 -10.63 -8.35
CA ARG A 164 -15.73 -11.67 -7.95
C ARG A 164 -15.41 -12.98 -8.70
N PRO A 165 -15.68 -14.17 -8.16
CA PRO A 165 -15.80 -14.59 -6.76
C PRO A 165 -14.56 -15.38 -6.27
N ARG A 166 -13.48 -15.42 -7.06
CA ARG A 166 -12.34 -16.34 -6.86
C ARG A 166 -11.42 -16.00 -5.69
N ILE A 167 -11.47 -14.78 -5.15
CA ILE A 167 -10.47 -14.29 -4.20
C ILE A 167 -11.16 -13.69 -2.97
N ALA A 168 -10.71 -14.07 -1.77
CA ALA A 168 -11.36 -13.79 -0.50
C ALA A 168 -11.16 -12.34 0.03
N TRP A 169 -10.93 -11.35 -0.84
CA TRP A 169 -10.62 -9.96 -0.50
C TRP A 169 -11.54 -9.35 0.55
N ARG A 170 -12.85 -9.61 0.45
CA ARG A 170 -13.84 -9.05 1.39
C ARG A 170 -13.61 -9.54 2.82
N THR A 171 -13.20 -10.80 3.00
CA THR A 171 -12.97 -11.40 4.31
C THR A 171 -11.65 -10.91 4.88
N THR A 172 -10.58 -10.92 4.08
CA THR A 172 -9.26 -10.43 4.50
C THR A 172 -9.32 -8.94 4.89
N LEU A 173 -9.93 -8.08 4.06
CA LEU A 173 -10.07 -6.65 4.35
C LEU A 173 -10.97 -6.35 5.56
N ARG A 174 -11.86 -7.29 5.96
CA ARG A 174 -12.61 -7.19 7.23
C ARG A 174 -11.71 -7.51 8.42
N ARG A 175 -10.90 -8.56 8.34
CA ARG A 175 -9.93 -8.93 9.38
C ARG A 175 -8.89 -7.82 9.58
N CYS A 176 -8.36 -7.23 8.50
CA CYS A 176 -7.46 -6.08 8.56
C CYS A 176 -8.12 -4.84 9.20
N LYS A 177 -9.42 -4.59 8.97
CA LYS A 177 -10.15 -3.51 9.64
C LYS A 177 -10.22 -3.73 11.15
N GLY A 178 -10.57 -4.94 11.59
CA GLY A 178 -10.63 -5.27 13.02
C GLY A 178 -9.32 -4.93 13.72
N TRP A 179 -8.20 -5.25 13.06
CA TRP A 179 -6.87 -4.85 13.51
C TRP A 179 -6.66 -3.33 13.51
N GLN A 180 -6.95 -2.63 12.40
CA GLN A 180 -6.72 -1.18 12.30
C GLN A 180 -7.55 -0.37 13.32
N ALA A 181 -8.78 -0.79 13.61
CA ALA A 181 -9.61 -0.19 14.65
C ALA A 181 -9.07 -0.46 16.06
N SER A 182 -8.60 -1.68 16.34
CA SER A 182 -8.04 -2.05 17.64
C SER A 182 -6.68 -1.42 17.91
N CYS A 183 -5.81 -1.33 16.89
CA CYS A 183 -4.42 -0.91 17.05
C CYS A 183 -4.19 0.55 16.69
N CYS A 184 -4.80 1.11 15.64
CA CYS A 184 -4.48 2.48 15.20
C CYS A 184 -5.40 3.55 15.81
N GLU A 185 -6.63 3.20 16.19
CA GLU A 185 -7.60 4.16 16.70
C GLU A 185 -7.24 4.77 18.07
N PRO A 186 -6.65 4.01 19.02
CA PRO A 186 -6.07 4.58 20.24
C PRO A 186 -4.95 5.60 19.95
N TRP A 187 -4.17 5.37 18.89
CA TRP A 187 -3.08 6.27 18.49
C TRP A 187 -3.57 7.53 17.82
N ARG A 188 -4.59 7.47 16.94
CA ARG A 188 -5.19 8.67 16.33
C ARG A 188 -5.66 9.67 17.39
N ARG A 189 -6.29 9.17 18.47
CA ARG A 189 -6.75 10.01 19.58
C ARG A 189 -5.61 10.57 20.44
N THR A 190 -4.48 9.89 20.50
CA THR A 190 -3.32 10.29 21.31
C THR A 190 -2.45 11.30 20.56
N TRP A 191 -2.26 11.11 19.26
CA TRP A 191 -1.54 12.04 18.39
C TRP A 191 -2.31 13.36 18.18
N ALA A 192 -3.63 13.31 17.98
CA ALA A 192 -4.47 14.50 17.87
C ALA A 192 -4.50 15.36 19.16
N ARG A 193 -4.16 14.79 20.31
CA ARG A 193 -4.05 15.50 21.60
C ARG A 193 -2.65 16.04 21.88
N GLY A 194 -1.63 15.61 21.12
CA GLY A 194 -0.25 16.07 21.27
C GLY A 194 0.08 17.32 20.47
N THR A 195 -0.71 17.65 19.45
CA THR A 195 -0.51 18.82 18.57
C THR A 195 -1.09 20.13 19.10
N THR A 196 -1.66 20.16 20.30
CA THR A 196 -2.19 21.37 20.96
C THR A 196 -1.26 21.97 22.03
N ARG A 197 -0.01 21.53 22.10
CA ARG A 197 1.04 22.20 22.90
C ARG A 197 2.22 22.61 22.01
N THR A 198 2.04 23.72 21.32
CA THR A 198 3.09 24.67 20.92
C THR A 198 2.50 26.06 21.01
#